data_AF-A0AB38UM83-F1
#
_entry.id   AF-A0AB38UM83-F1
#
_cell.length_a   1.000
_cell.length_b   1.000
_cell.length_c   1.000
_cell.angle_alpha   90.00
_cell.angle_beta   90.00
_cell.angle_gamma   90.00
#
_symmetry.space_group_name_H-M   'P 1'
#
loop_
_entity.id
_entity.type
_entity.pdbx_description
1 polymer ?
#
loop_
_entity_poly.entity_id
_entity_poly.type
_entity_poly.pdbx_seq_one_letter_code
_entity_poly.pdbx_strand_id
1 'polypeptide(L)' 'MRRLPNARLVTAPLLILGASDDRSRVDGDASAVARVYQADVEIFPDMGHVMMLESGWHSVA' A
#
# COMPACT_ATOMS: atom_id res chain seq x y z
N MET A 1 -3.95 6.33 15.42
CA MET A 1 -3.30 6.22 14.09
C MET A 1 -1.85 6.66 14.18
N ARG A 2 -0.92 5.88 13.61
CA ARG A 2 0.48 6.34 13.46
C ARG A 2 0.55 7.40 12.36
N ARG A 3 1.32 8.46 12.60
CA ARG A 3 1.55 9.52 11.63
C ARG A 3 2.50 9.00 10.55
N LEU A 4 2.20 9.26 9.28
CA LEU A 4 3.11 8.91 8.17
C LEU A 4 4.42 9.71 8.28
N PRO A 5 5.56 9.16 7.84
CA PRO A 5 6.81 9.90 7.66
C PRO A 5 6.60 11.19 6.85
N ASN A 6 7.41 12.21 7.11
CA ASN A 6 7.36 13.44 6.31
C ASN A 6 7.77 13.15 4.86
N ALA A 7 6.81 13.26 3.93
CA ALA A 7 7.02 12.99 2.51
C ALA A 7 8.19 13.80 1.91
N ARG A 8 8.45 15.02 2.40
CA ARG A 8 9.56 15.86 1.90
C ARG A 8 10.95 15.29 2.19
N LEU A 9 11.06 14.35 3.13
CA LEU A 9 12.32 13.71 3.50
C LEU A 9 12.54 12.36 2.80
N VAL A 10 11.54 11.86 2.08
CA VAL A 10 11.64 10.59 1.35
C VAL A 10 11.93 10.90 -0.11
N THR A 11 13.19 10.68 -0.52
CA THR A 11 13.70 11.00 -1.86
C THR A 11 13.92 9.78 -2.74
N ALA A 12 13.85 8.58 -2.17
CA ALA A 12 13.94 7.34 -2.93
C ALA A 12 12.68 7.16 -3.79
N PRO A 13 12.79 6.54 -4.99
CA PRO A 13 11.62 6.08 -5.73
C PRO A 13 10.78 5.15 -4.86
N LEU A 14 9.46 5.34 -4.90
CA LEU A 14 8.50 4.55 -4.13
C LEU A 14 7.47 3.94 -5.07
N LEU A 15 7.11 2.70 -4.80
CA LEU A 15 5.89 2.07 -5.26
C LEU A 15 5.04 1.74 -4.02
N ILE A 16 3.78 2.16 -4.02
CA ILE A 16 2.86 1.85 -2.93
C ILE A 16 2.00 0.65 -3.35
N LEU A 17 1.98 -0.38 -2.52
CA LEU A 17 1.16 -1.58 -2.75
C LEU A 17 -0.07 -1.54 -1.83
N GLY A 18 -1.22 -1.90 -2.37
CA GLY A 18 -2.47 -2.06 -1.63
C GLY A 18 -3.17 -3.38 -1.97
N ALA A 19 -4.05 -3.81 -1.08
CA ALA A 19 -4.83 -5.03 -1.20
C ALA A 19 -6.32 -4.67 -1.20
N SER A 20 -7.08 -5.13 -2.21
CA SER A 20 -8.50 -4.78 -2.34
C SER A 20 -9.35 -5.31 -1.19
N ASP A 21 -8.94 -6.44 -0.60
CA ASP A 21 -9.70 -7.17 0.41
C ASP A 21 -9.05 -7.04 1.80
N ASP A 22 -8.20 -6.02 2.00
CA ASP A 22 -7.59 -5.72 3.30
C ASP A 22 -8.63 -5.14 4.27
N ARG A 23 -9.27 -6.03 5.04
CA ARG A 23 -10.22 -5.68 6.11
C ARG A 23 -9.57 -5.18 7.40
N SER A 24 -8.23 -5.19 7.49
CA SER A 24 -7.49 -4.63 8.63
C SER A 24 -7.46 -3.10 8.58
N ARG A 25 -7.61 -2.50 7.39
CA ARG A 25 -7.66 -1.05 7.23
C ARG A 25 -9.09 -0.54 7.39
N VAL A 26 -9.32 0.21 8.48
CA VAL A 26 -10.60 0.84 8.78
C VAL A 26 -10.71 2.24 8.16
N ASP A 27 -9.57 2.94 7.99
CA ASP A 27 -9.53 4.33 7.54
C ASP A 27 -8.35 4.59 6.58
N GLY A 28 -8.68 4.87 5.32
CA GLY A 28 -7.72 5.22 4.28
C GLY A 28 -7.09 4.01 3.58
N ASP A 29 -7.09 4.08 2.25
CA ASP A 29 -6.49 3.12 1.33
C ASP A 29 -5.04 3.55 0.95
N ALA A 30 -4.23 2.61 0.48
CA ALA A 30 -2.94 2.80 -0.18
C ALA A 30 -2.95 3.97 -1.19
N SER A 31 -4.06 4.21 -1.91
CA SER A 31 -4.19 5.37 -2.80
C SER A 31 -4.02 6.72 -2.09
N ALA A 32 -4.48 6.85 -0.83
CA ALA A 32 -4.29 8.06 -0.05
C ALA A 32 -2.81 8.26 0.34
N VAL A 33 -2.11 7.17 0.63
CA VAL A 33 -0.67 7.18 0.91
C VAL A 33 0.10 7.57 -0.34
N ALA A 34 -0.24 7.00 -1.49
CA ALA A 34 0.37 7.33 -2.78
C ALA A 34 0.26 8.83 -3.12
N ARG A 35 -0.90 9.45 -2.84
CA ARG A 35 -1.07 10.91 -2.98
C ARG A 35 -0.16 11.72 -2.06
N VAL A 36 0.06 11.26 -0.82
CA VAL A 36 0.96 11.94 0.14
C VAL A 36 2.41 11.91 -0.35
N TYR A 37 2.83 10.80 -0.92
CA TYR A 37 4.21 10.61 -1.40
C TYR A 37 4.42 10.95 -2.88
N GLN A 38 3.36 11.34 -3.60
CA GLN A 38 3.39 11.55 -5.06
C GLN A 38 4.00 10.35 -5.80
N ALA A 39 3.63 9.14 -5.38
CA ALA A 39 4.15 7.89 -5.87
C ALA A 39 3.08 7.10 -6.64
N ASP A 40 3.53 6.14 -7.44
CA ASP A 40 2.63 5.19 -8.09
C ASP A 40 2.00 4.25 -7.06
N VAL A 41 0.83 3.73 -7.40
CA VAL A 41 0.08 2.78 -6.58
C VAL A 41 -0.38 1.60 -7.41
N GLU A 42 -0.20 0.40 -6.86
CA GLU A 42 -0.74 -0.83 -7.39
C GLU A 42 -1.65 -1.48 -6.35
N ILE A 43 -2.92 -1.67 -6.71
CA ILE A 43 -3.90 -2.33 -5.87
C ILE A 43 -4.11 -3.73 -6.41
N PHE A 44 -3.74 -4.73 -5.62
CA PHE A 44 -3.86 -6.13 -5.99
C PHE A 44 -5.28 -6.63 -5.66
N PRO A 45 -6.02 -7.16 -6.65
CA PRO A 45 -7.31 -7.79 -6.40
C PRO A 45 -7.12 -9.11 -5.65
N ASP A 46 -8.18 -9.57 -4.98
CA ASP A 46 -8.25 -10.86 -4.26
C ASP A 46 -7.17 -11.02 -3.18
N MET A 47 -6.54 -9.92 -2.73
CA MET A 47 -5.50 -9.92 -1.70
C MET A 47 -5.99 -9.36 -0.37
N GLY A 48 -5.66 -10.07 0.71
CA GLY A 48 -5.88 -9.65 2.09
C GLY A 48 -4.71 -8.84 2.68
N HIS A 49 -4.80 -8.56 3.98
CA HIS A 49 -3.82 -7.73 4.70
C HIS A 49 -2.38 -8.26 4.60
N VAL A 50 -2.23 -9.59 4.64
CA VAL A 50 -0.93 -10.24 4.67
C VAL A 50 -0.56 -10.72 3.27
N MET A 51 -0.53 -9.77 2.32
CA MET A 51 -0.40 -10.01 0.87
C MET A 51 0.67 -11.05 0.49
N MET A 52 1.82 -11.05 1.18
CA MET A 52 2.93 -11.97 0.91
C MET A 52 2.71 -13.42 1.40
N LEU A 53 1.60 -13.70 2.05
CA LEU A 53 1.19 -15.03 2.50
C LEU A 53 -0.11 -15.52 1.82
N GLU A 54 -0.76 -14.67 1.03
CA GLU A 54 -1.99 -15.00 0.33
C GLU A 54 -1.73 -15.89 -0.89
N SER A 55 -2.77 -16.57 -1.38
CA SER A 55 -2.69 -17.28 -2.65
C SER A 55 -2.47 -16.29 -3.79
N GLY A 56 -1.42 -16.49 -4.61
CA GLY A 56 -1.07 -15.55 -5.69
C GLY A 56 -0.07 -14.46 -5.29
N TRP A 57 0.51 -14.53 -4.08
CA TRP A 57 1.49 -13.56 -3.58
C TRP A 57 2.68 -13.30 -4.52
N HIS A 58 3.05 -14.25 -5.37
CA HIS A 58 4.13 -14.09 -6.36
C HIS A 58 3.90 -12.93 -7.33
N SER A 59 2.65 -12.45 -7.48
CA SER A 59 2.36 -11.24 -8.27
C SER A 59 2.77 -9.95 -7.56
N VAL A 60 2.90 -9.98 -6.24
CA VAL A 60 3.24 -8.82 -5.39
C VAL A 60 4.76 -8.65 -5.24
N ALA A 61 5.56 -9.70 -5.51
CA ALA A 61 6.99 -9.80 -5.21
C ALA A 61 7.91 -9.83 -6.44
#